data_AF-A0A8C5Y2Z2-F1
#
_entry.id   AF-A0A8C5Y2Z2-F1
#
_cell.length_a   1.000
_cell.length_b   1.000
_cell.length_c   1.000
_cell.angle_alpha   90.00
_cell.angle_beta   90.00
_cell.angle_gamma   90.00
#
_symmetry.space_group_name_H-M   'P 1'
#
loop_
_entity.id
_entity.type
_entity.pdbx_description
1 polymer ?
#
loop_
_entity_poly.entity_id
_entity_poly.type
_entity_poly.pdbx_seq_one_letter_code
_entity_poly.pdbx_strand_id
1 'polypeptide(L)'
;MPETCLRGWWAPPRDRHFRLPFLALPLSFVADSMHANMVKVPKTHRTFCKKCGKHQPHKVTQYKKGKDSLYAQGKQCYNRKQSGYGGQTKPIFRKKAKTTKIVLRLECVKPNCRSKRMLAIKRCKHFELGGDKKRKGQVIQF
;
A
#
# COMPACT_ATOMS: atom_id res chain seq x y z
N MET A 1 -36.28 4.69 38.13
CA MET A 1 -36.24 5.70 39.22
C MET A 1 -35.24 5.22 40.26
N PRO A 2 -34.34 6.09 40.75
CA PRO A 2 -33.95 7.38 40.14
C PRO A 2 -33.38 7.15 38.70
N GLU A 3 -32.72 8.07 37.99
CA GLU A 3 -32.25 9.42 38.30
C GLU A 3 -32.27 10.31 37.04
N THR A 4 -32.08 11.63 37.18
CA THR A 4 -31.87 12.59 36.09
C THR A 4 -30.92 13.69 36.53
N CYS A 5 -29.66 13.68 36.05
CA CYS A 5 -28.73 14.78 36.26
C CYS A 5 -28.34 15.42 34.93
N LEU A 6 -29.21 16.30 34.44
CA LEU A 6 -28.87 17.30 33.43
C LEU A 6 -28.01 18.40 34.07
N ARG A 7 -26.77 18.53 33.62
CA ARG A 7 -25.91 19.75 33.59
C ARG A 7 -24.57 19.33 32.98
N GLY A 8 -24.18 19.74 31.77
CA GLY A 8 -24.46 21.02 31.12
C GLY A 8 -23.25 21.96 31.23
N TRP A 9 -22.05 21.46 30.92
CA TRP A 9 -20.80 22.22 30.91
C TRP A 9 -20.32 22.43 29.46
N TRP A 10 -20.92 23.39 28.77
CA TRP A 10 -20.35 23.94 27.53
C TRP A 10 -19.47 25.15 27.89
N ALA A 11 -18.18 24.90 28.10
CA ALA A 11 -17.18 25.96 28.21
C ALA A 11 -16.55 26.20 26.82
N PRO A 12 -16.79 27.35 26.16
CA PRO A 12 -16.18 27.65 24.87
C PRO A 12 -14.69 28.04 25.06
N PRO A 13 -13.74 27.41 24.34
CA PRO A 13 -12.36 27.87 24.29
C PRO A 13 -12.30 29.24 23.60
N ARG A 14 -11.74 30.23 24.30
CA ARG A 14 -11.61 31.61 23.82
C ARG A 14 -10.36 31.75 22.94
N ASP A 15 -10.33 31.03 21.83
CA ASP A 15 -9.13 30.96 20.98
C ASP A 15 -8.88 32.26 20.21
N ARG A 16 -7.75 32.87 20.54
CA ARG A 16 -7.32 34.19 20.10
C ARG A 16 -6.80 34.12 18.66
N HIS A 17 -7.60 34.57 17.70
CA HIS A 17 -7.20 34.69 16.29
C HIS A 17 -5.97 35.60 16.12
N PHE A 18 -4.78 35.02 16.07
CA PHE A 18 -3.56 35.70 15.63
C PHE A 18 -3.35 35.45 14.14
N ARG A 19 -3.93 36.31 13.28
CA ARG A 19 -3.64 36.29 11.84
C ARG A 19 -2.26 36.88 11.60
N LEU A 20 -1.26 36.04 11.37
CA LEU A 20 0.01 36.48 10.77
C LEU A 20 -0.13 36.49 9.23
N PRO A 21 0.45 37.50 8.53
CA PRO A 21 0.37 37.59 7.08
C PRO A 21 1.29 36.53 6.44
N PHE A 22 0.70 35.55 5.77
CA PHE A 22 1.44 34.64 4.89
C PHE A 22 1.88 35.40 3.64
N LEU A 23 3.13 35.88 3.63
CA LEU A 23 3.82 36.30 2.42
C LEU A 23 4.01 35.07 1.52
N ALA A 24 3.23 35.00 0.45
CA ALA A 24 3.30 33.91 -0.52
C ALA A 24 4.53 34.08 -1.42
N LEU A 25 5.65 33.47 -1.04
CA LEU A 25 6.71 33.16 -1.99
C LEU A 25 6.15 32.18 -3.04
N PRO A 26 6.26 32.47 -4.35
CA PRO A 26 5.88 31.50 -5.36
C PRO A 26 6.84 30.32 -5.28
N LEU A 27 6.35 29.17 -4.81
CA LEU A 27 7.04 27.90 -5.03
C LEU A 27 7.15 27.71 -6.54
N SER A 28 8.33 27.98 -7.09
CA SER A 28 8.70 27.59 -8.44
C SER A 28 8.42 26.11 -8.57
N PHE A 29 7.39 25.79 -9.35
CA PHE A 29 6.87 24.44 -9.51
C PHE A 29 7.89 23.64 -10.32
N VAL A 30 8.92 23.11 -9.65
CA VAL A 30 9.98 22.32 -10.29
C VAL A 30 9.32 21.14 -10.97
N ALA A 31 9.25 21.22 -12.30
CA ALA A 31 8.67 20.20 -13.13
C ALA A 31 9.56 18.95 -13.06
N ASP A 32 9.20 18.05 -12.14
CA ASP A 32 9.90 16.79 -11.91
C ASP A 32 9.85 15.96 -13.20
N SER A 33 10.98 15.95 -13.91
CA SER A 33 11.15 15.52 -15.31
C SER A 33 10.35 14.26 -15.63
N MET A 34 9.33 14.37 -16.51
CA MET A 34 8.39 13.29 -16.86
C MET A 34 9.00 12.16 -17.71
N HIS A 35 10.25 11.77 -17.44
CA HIS A 35 10.75 10.47 -17.86
C HIS A 35 9.89 9.39 -17.19
N ALA A 36 9.16 8.62 -18.00
CA ALA A 36 8.41 7.46 -17.56
C ALA A 36 9.39 6.39 -17.03
N ASN A 37 9.73 6.49 -15.75
CA ASN A 37 10.65 5.60 -15.05
C ASN A 37 10.05 4.19 -14.94
N MET A 38 10.20 3.41 -16.01
CA MET A 38 9.84 1.99 -16.09
C MET A 38 10.61 1.20 -15.05
N VAL A 39 9.94 0.78 -13.98
CA VAL A 39 10.57 -0.01 -12.91
C VAL A 39 10.65 -1.47 -13.34
N LYS A 40 11.85 -1.87 -13.78
CA LYS A 40 12.19 -3.26 -14.15
C LYS A 40 12.84 -3.98 -12.97
N VAL A 41 12.29 -5.12 -12.57
CA VAL A 41 12.83 -5.97 -11.48
C VAL A 41 13.20 -7.34 -12.02
N PRO A 42 14.39 -7.90 -11.70
CA PRO A 42 14.79 -9.21 -12.20
C PRO A 42 13.94 -10.35 -11.63
N LYS A 43 13.69 -11.40 -12.42
CA LYS A 43 12.96 -12.62 -12.02
C LYS A 43 13.70 -13.44 -10.96
N THR A 44 15.02 -13.24 -10.81
CA THR A 44 15.86 -13.88 -9.80
C THR A 44 16.69 -12.82 -9.06
N HIS A 45 16.82 -12.96 -7.74
CA HIS A 45 17.56 -12.02 -6.90
C HIS A 45 18.27 -12.74 -5.76
N ARG A 46 19.58 -12.53 -5.58
CA ARG A 46 20.36 -13.12 -4.47
C ARG A 46 20.15 -12.27 -3.23
N THR A 47 19.46 -12.79 -2.21
CA THR A 47 19.22 -12.08 -0.94
C THR A 47 19.36 -12.99 0.26
N PHE A 48 19.51 -12.40 1.44
CA PHE A 48 19.51 -13.13 2.71
C PHE A 48 18.19 -13.90 2.93
N CYS A 49 18.31 -15.21 3.17
CA CYS A 49 17.19 -16.06 3.56
C CYS A 49 17.23 -16.30 5.08
N LYS A 50 16.21 -15.82 5.81
CA LYS A 50 16.09 -15.98 7.27
C LYS A 50 16.17 -17.45 7.73
N LYS A 51 15.55 -18.38 7.01
CA LYS A 51 15.58 -19.82 7.35
C LYS A 51 16.92 -20.50 7.05
N CYS A 52 17.71 -19.99 6.12
CA CYS A 52 18.99 -20.59 5.74
C CYS A 52 20.20 -19.96 6.42
N GLY A 53 20.03 -18.82 7.11
CA GLY A 53 21.14 -18.03 7.68
C GLY A 53 22.09 -17.44 6.64
N LYS A 54 21.81 -17.57 5.33
CA LYS A 54 22.75 -17.19 4.25
C LYS A 54 22.07 -16.59 3.03
N HIS A 55 22.87 -15.89 2.23
CA HIS A 55 22.46 -15.36 0.93
C HIS A 55 22.18 -16.49 -0.05
N GLN A 56 21.00 -16.48 -0.66
CA GLN A 56 20.53 -17.50 -1.60
C GLN A 56 19.81 -16.85 -2.79
N PRO A 57 19.82 -17.48 -3.97
CA PRO A 57 18.95 -17.05 -5.06
C PRO A 57 17.48 -17.23 -4.65
N HIS A 58 16.69 -16.19 -4.87
CA HIS A 58 15.24 -16.20 -4.69
C HIS A 58 14.55 -15.97 -6.04
N LYS A 59 13.47 -16.71 -6.31
CA LYS A 59 12.54 -16.40 -7.39
C LYS A 59 11.70 -15.20 -6.97
N VAL A 60 11.60 -14.20 -7.84
CA VAL A 60 10.82 -12.98 -7.60
C VAL A 60 9.50 -13.09 -8.35
N THR A 61 8.40 -12.92 -7.63
CA THR A 61 7.04 -12.92 -8.18
C THR A 61 6.27 -11.70 -7.70
N GLN A 62 5.29 -11.23 -8.46
CA GLN A 62 4.34 -10.23 -7.98
C GLN A 62 3.38 -10.89 -6.99
N TYR A 63 3.16 -10.28 -5.83
CA TYR A 63 2.11 -10.73 -4.93
C TYR A 63 0.72 -10.39 -5.48
N LYS A 64 -0.15 -11.40 -5.55
CA LYS A 64 -1.60 -11.24 -5.73
C LYS A 64 -2.30 -11.62 -4.42
N LYS A 65 -3.32 -10.85 -4.03
CA LYS A 65 -4.18 -11.20 -2.89
C LYS A 65 -4.98 -12.47 -3.23
N GLY A 66 -5.07 -13.42 -2.30
CA GLY A 66 -5.94 -14.58 -2.44
C GLY A 66 -7.43 -14.24 -2.27
N LYS A 67 -8.30 -15.22 -2.55
CA LYS A 67 -9.74 -15.15 -2.24
C LYS A 67 -9.92 -15.00 -0.73
N ASP A 68 -10.84 -14.13 -0.30
CA ASP A 68 -11.19 -13.97 1.11
C ASP A 68 -11.98 -15.18 1.63
N SER A 69 -11.67 -15.62 2.86
CA SER A 69 -12.36 -16.75 3.50
C SER A 69 -13.70 -16.31 4.12
N LEU A 70 -14.73 -17.13 3.95
CA LEU A 70 -16.06 -16.90 4.54
C LEU A 70 -16.10 -17.23 6.04
N TYR A 71 -15.29 -18.19 6.49
CA TYR A 71 -15.25 -18.68 7.87
C TYR A 71 -14.34 -17.87 8.79
N ALA A 72 -13.74 -16.78 8.29
CA ALA A 72 -13.02 -15.84 9.15
C ALA A 72 -14.01 -15.15 10.11
N GLN A 73 -13.69 -15.11 11.40
CA GLN A 73 -14.54 -14.54 12.47
C GLN A 73 -15.12 -13.16 12.12
N GLY A 74 -14.30 -12.27 11.52
CA GLY A 74 -14.76 -10.95 11.08
C GLY A 74 -15.81 -10.99 9.95
N LYS A 75 -15.73 -11.96 9.03
CA LYS A 75 -16.72 -12.16 7.96
C LYS A 75 -17.98 -12.84 8.48
N GLN A 76 -17.87 -13.78 9.40
CA GLN A 76 -19.03 -14.38 10.10
C GLN A 76 -19.80 -13.33 10.90
N CYS A 77 -19.10 -12.52 11.72
CA CYS A 77 -19.68 -11.42 12.47
C CYS A 77 -20.33 -10.37 11.55
N TYR A 78 -19.68 -10.02 10.43
CA TYR A 78 -20.26 -9.14 9.42
C TYR A 78 -21.56 -9.72 8.84
N ASN A 79 -21.55 -10.98 8.42
CA ASN A 79 -22.72 -11.63 7.82
C ASN A 79 -23.89 -11.68 8.81
N ARG A 80 -23.64 -12.04 10.08
CA ARG A 80 -24.66 -12.03 11.15
C ARG A 80 -25.18 -10.63 11.48
N LYS A 81 -24.35 -9.58 11.35
CA LYS A 81 -24.83 -8.21 11.50
C LYS A 81 -25.66 -7.75 10.28
N GLN A 82 -25.34 -8.27 9.10
CA GLN A 82 -25.94 -7.86 7.82
C GLN A 82 -27.24 -8.62 7.49
N SER A 83 -27.58 -9.69 8.20
CA SER A 83 -28.85 -10.43 8.07
C SER A 83 -30.01 -9.69 8.75
N GLY A 84 -31.21 -9.78 8.15
CA GLY A 84 -32.40 -9.08 8.61
C GLY A 84 -32.64 -7.76 7.86
N TYR A 85 -33.50 -6.91 8.42
CA TYR A 85 -33.81 -5.58 7.88
C TYR A 85 -32.82 -4.52 8.40
N GLY A 86 -32.74 -3.36 7.73
CA GLY A 86 -31.89 -2.24 8.14
C GLY A 86 -30.74 -1.87 7.20
N GLY A 87 -30.66 -2.47 6.01
CA GLY A 87 -29.74 -2.04 4.95
C GLY A 87 -28.25 -2.28 5.25
N GLN A 88 -27.37 -1.35 4.87
CA GLN A 88 -25.92 -1.52 4.92
C GLN A 88 -25.34 -1.19 6.30
N THR A 89 -24.92 -2.21 7.07
CA THR A 89 -24.61 -2.06 8.51
C THR A 89 -23.18 -1.61 8.88
N LYS A 90 -22.32 -1.39 7.88
CA LYS A 90 -20.92 -0.96 8.01
C LYS A 90 -20.53 0.01 6.88
N PRO A 91 -19.65 1.00 7.14
CA PRO A 91 -19.33 2.04 6.14
C PRO A 91 -18.54 1.49 4.94
N ILE A 92 -18.88 1.94 3.74
CA ILE A 92 -18.16 1.63 2.49
C ILE A 92 -17.27 2.83 2.12
N PHE A 93 -15.96 2.60 2.03
CA PHE A 93 -15.01 3.66 1.68
C PHE A 93 -15.05 4.02 0.18
N ARG A 94 -15.74 5.11 -0.15
CA ARG A 94 -15.95 5.59 -1.53
C ARG A 94 -14.77 6.41 -2.10
N LYS A 95 -14.13 7.29 -1.31
CA LYS A 95 -13.14 8.29 -1.78
C LYS A 95 -11.70 7.73 -1.91
N LYS A 96 -11.47 6.80 -2.83
CA LYS A 96 -10.15 6.15 -3.06
C LYS A 96 -9.19 7.03 -3.88
N ALA A 97 -8.28 7.74 -3.20
CA ALA A 97 -7.28 8.61 -3.85
C ALA A 97 -5.99 7.92 -4.34
N LYS A 98 -5.78 6.62 -4.11
CA LYS A 98 -4.49 5.94 -4.37
C LYS A 98 -4.64 4.75 -5.33
N THR A 99 -4.15 4.93 -6.56
CA THR A 99 -4.29 3.97 -7.67
C THR A 99 -3.30 2.81 -7.64
N THR A 100 -2.03 3.05 -7.27
CA THR A 100 -0.93 2.07 -7.43
C THR A 100 -0.50 1.42 -6.11
N LYS A 101 -0.37 0.09 -6.08
CA LYS A 101 0.15 -0.72 -4.95
C LYS A 101 0.88 -1.95 -5.49
N ILE A 102 2.16 -2.14 -5.16
CA ILE A 102 2.97 -3.28 -5.62
C ILE A 102 3.75 -3.87 -4.43
N VAL A 103 3.71 -5.19 -4.31
CA VAL A 103 4.48 -5.98 -3.34
C VAL A 103 5.08 -7.18 -4.06
N LEU A 104 6.34 -7.49 -3.79
CA LEU A 104 7.03 -8.66 -4.30
C LEU A 104 7.00 -9.80 -3.30
N ARG A 105 6.91 -11.02 -3.82
CA ARG A 105 7.05 -12.27 -3.09
C ARG A 105 8.34 -12.94 -3.57
N LEU A 106 9.33 -12.97 -2.68
CA LEU A 106 10.60 -13.66 -2.84
C LEU A 106 10.48 -15.09 -2.31
N GLU A 107 10.73 -16.09 -3.14
CA GLU A 107 10.73 -17.50 -2.74
C GLU A 107 12.15 -18.08 -2.85
N CYS A 108 12.68 -18.62 -1.75
CA CYS A 108 14.03 -19.22 -1.76
C CYS A 108 14.05 -20.46 -2.67
N VAL A 109 15.03 -20.51 -3.59
CA VAL A 109 15.17 -21.62 -4.57
C VAL A 109 15.56 -22.93 -3.89
N LYS A 110 16.25 -22.90 -2.74
CA LYS A 110 16.73 -24.10 -2.04
C LYS A 110 15.55 -25.04 -1.70
N PRO A 111 15.54 -26.31 -2.17
CA PRO A 111 14.37 -27.18 -2.10
C PRO A 111 13.89 -27.45 -0.67
N ASN A 112 14.82 -27.62 0.28
CA ASN A 112 14.54 -27.90 1.69
C ASN A 112 14.00 -26.67 2.46
N CYS A 113 14.02 -25.47 1.85
CA CYS A 113 13.69 -24.22 2.54
C CYS A 113 12.36 -23.62 2.09
N ARG A 114 12.22 -23.40 0.78
CA ARG A 114 11.05 -22.79 0.08
C ARG A 114 10.42 -21.59 0.82
N SER A 115 11.20 -20.86 1.61
CA SER A 115 10.69 -19.77 2.45
C SER A 115 10.26 -18.57 1.61
N LYS A 116 9.15 -17.95 1.99
CA LYS A 116 8.55 -16.83 1.27
C LYS A 116 8.75 -15.56 2.09
N ARG A 117 9.28 -14.50 1.46
CA ARG A 117 9.45 -13.17 2.06
C ARG A 117 8.72 -12.13 1.21
N MET A 118 7.95 -11.28 1.86
CA MET A 118 7.25 -10.16 1.22
C MET A 118 8.15 -8.92 1.26
N LEU A 119 8.28 -8.21 0.14
CA LEU A 119 8.99 -6.93 0.04
C LEU A 119 8.08 -5.89 -0.62
N ALA A 120 7.77 -4.80 0.09
CA ALA A 120 7.11 -3.65 -0.49
C ALA A 120 8.15 -2.75 -1.19
N ILE A 121 7.84 -2.28 -2.40
CA ILE A 121 8.63 -1.27 -3.12
C ILE A 121 7.89 0.07 -3.05
N LYS A 122 8.61 1.18 -3.28
CA LYS A 122 8.01 2.48 -3.61
C LYS A 122 6.97 2.32 -4.75
N ARG A 123 5.98 3.21 -4.79
CA ARG A 123 4.88 3.14 -5.75
C ARG A 123 5.37 3.54 -7.15
N CYS A 124 5.03 2.74 -8.16
CA CYS A 124 5.29 3.03 -9.57
C CYS A 124 3.99 2.82 -10.38
N LYS A 125 3.89 3.50 -11.53
CA LYS A 125 2.75 3.41 -12.46
C LYS A 125 2.82 2.12 -13.30
N HIS A 126 3.99 1.85 -13.89
CA HIS A 126 4.28 0.67 -14.69
C HIS A 126 5.35 -0.18 -14.01
N PHE A 127 5.21 -1.50 -14.07
CA PHE A 127 6.06 -2.45 -13.37
C PHE A 127 6.22 -3.74 -14.18
N GLU A 128 7.46 -4.13 -14.43
CA GLU A 128 7.80 -5.28 -15.29
C GLU A 128 8.75 -6.25 -14.57
N LEU A 129 8.46 -7.54 -14.66
CA LEU A 129 9.30 -8.62 -14.13
C LEU A 129 10.18 -9.19 -15.25
N GLY A 130 11.48 -8.87 -15.19
CA GLY A 130 12.51 -9.40 -16.08
C GLY A 130 12.38 -9.01 -17.54
N GLY A 131 11.92 -7.77 -17.81
CA GLY A 131 12.06 -7.16 -19.13
C GLY A 131 13.50 -6.75 -19.44
N ASP A 132 13.76 -6.40 -20.70
CA ASP A 132 15.13 -6.27 -21.22
C ASP A 132 15.95 -5.18 -20.55
N LYS A 133 17.24 -5.48 -20.35
CA LYS A 133 18.24 -4.51 -19.90
C LYS A 133 18.50 -3.53 -21.04
N LYS A 134 18.40 -2.22 -20.75
CA LYS A 134 18.77 -1.18 -21.70
C LYS A 134 20.26 -1.35 -22.07
N ARG A 135 20.56 -1.53 -23.36
CA ARG A 135 21.93 -1.50 -23.88
C ARG A 135 22.41 -0.05 -23.92
N LYS A 136 23.70 0.20 -23.69
CA LYS A 136 24.31 1.53 -23.82
C LYS A 136 24.75 1.75 -25.27
N GLY A 137 24.59 2.97 -25.79
CA GLY A 137 25.11 3.35 -27.11
C GLY A 137 24.35 2.83 -28.34
N GLN A 138 23.18 2.22 -28.17
CA GLN A 138 22.32 1.90 -29.32
C GLN A 138 21.50 3.13 -29.75
N VAL A 139 21.57 3.46 -31.04
CA VAL A 139 20.63 4.37 -31.68
C VAL A 139 19.25 3.71 -31.68
N ILE A 140 18.22 4.48 -31.33
CA ILE A 140 16.82 4.03 -31.40
C ILE A 140 16.43 4.01 -32.88
N GLN A 141 15.92 2.88 -33.36
CA GLN A 141 15.34 2.81 -34.71
C GLN A 141 14.03 3.62 -34.70
N PHE A 142 13.90 4.50 -35.69
CA PHE A 142 12.71 5.32 -35.96
C PHE A 142 11.71 4.54 -36.82
#